data_AF-A0AAD9LDZ0-F1
#
_entry.id   AF-A0AAD9LDZ0-F1
#
_cell.length_a   1.000
_cell.length_b   1.000
_cell.length_c   1.000
_cell.angle_alpha   90.00
_cell.angle_beta   90.00
_cell.angle_gamma   90.00
#
_symmetry.space_group_name_H-M   'P 1'
#
loop_
_entity.id
_entity.type
_entity.pdbx_description
1 polymer ?
#
loop_
_entity_poly.entity_id
_entity_poly.type
_entity_poly.pdbx_seq_one_letter_code
_entity_poly.pdbx_strand_id
1 'polypeptide(L)'
;MMETLGIGCPLRSGVVAALSRALGASLRLRTARGVVVDPHRLPLHPEDVDTSTDIKVKTKHLKGEVRILIPVGLWSSSHQQLISVEGLAFSLVRVSIMYHHDDTVLEVIPSEATQLPSCPAGVDAWSHFSKYAGGLGYGSLEFDFGCFGHVDGLLDMYRFNQKVASYHQIASGDSLDKSLYVIWHWVCASYSMGFGVRLLIPHTLNYEKFIHDNIKRLFYMYLIPRERYRLQGVLLDYLRSDMMVLPPSIDKTSYNCEDPDSDFSAYSSESDDAKDVKFDWAVVERFIGKLKDVINKYQTVVTSVNGVFLDEALWISNKSIESSCCRDAVLQLKSSTAWHHDIGTDAELVIYPGLYFRNAIQFRAYMIEHRLICVEQLFVNDNFDFLASEAETVVRGLKSYVDTMRTQLVDLGEANVILDVTISTKNWDIELVNICALGSLPEVLLSLEDVYHFYYTGVCDGIDSGGKHDSIVIDGILVAFLGSKSNPSKKHSWCPKDVGELKFNTPDDLIDFLRFQTSKG
;
A
#
# COMPACT_ATOMS: atom_id res chain seq x y z
N MET A 1 -35.29 -33.43 -7.74
CA MET A 1 -36.10 -32.48 -6.95
C MET A 1 -35.13 -31.73 -6.07
N MET A 2 -35.22 -30.40 -5.99
CA MET A 2 -34.31 -29.57 -5.20
C MET A 2 -34.98 -29.18 -3.88
N GLU A 3 -34.20 -29.10 -2.81
CA GLU A 3 -34.57 -28.52 -1.52
C GLU A 3 -33.88 -27.15 -1.37
N THR A 4 -34.50 -26.23 -0.64
CA THR A 4 -33.93 -24.91 -0.33
C THR A 4 -33.83 -24.75 1.18
N LEU A 5 -32.65 -24.37 1.66
CA LEU A 5 -32.38 -24.03 3.06
C LEU A 5 -32.16 -22.53 3.19
N GLY A 6 -33.08 -21.85 3.88
CA GLY A 6 -32.92 -20.44 4.25
C GLY A 6 -31.88 -20.27 5.36
N ILE A 7 -31.04 -19.25 5.25
CA ILE A 7 -30.02 -18.92 6.25
C ILE A 7 -30.56 -17.82 7.15
N GLY A 8 -30.66 -18.12 8.45
CA GLY A 8 -31.24 -17.20 9.45
C GLY A 8 -30.26 -16.24 10.13
N CYS A 9 -28.95 -16.43 9.92
CA CYS A 9 -27.86 -15.62 10.49
C CYS A 9 -26.61 -15.72 9.59
N PRO A 10 -25.68 -14.75 9.62
CA PRO A 10 -24.50 -14.85 8.77
C PRO A 10 -23.61 -16.03 9.17
N LEU A 11 -22.84 -16.52 8.20
CA LEU A 11 -21.90 -17.63 8.40
C LEU A 11 -20.49 -17.10 8.59
N ARG A 12 -19.65 -17.77 9.38
CA ARG A 12 -18.21 -17.52 9.43
C ARG A 12 -17.52 -18.03 8.17
N SER A 13 -16.38 -17.46 7.81
CA SER A 13 -15.69 -17.75 6.56
C SER A 13 -15.23 -19.20 6.41
N GLY A 14 -14.93 -19.89 7.53
CA GLY A 14 -14.59 -21.31 7.56
C GLY A 14 -15.62 -22.23 6.90
N VAL A 15 -16.87 -21.78 6.75
CA VAL A 15 -17.91 -22.54 6.02
C VAL A 15 -17.49 -22.83 4.57
N VAL A 16 -16.72 -21.96 3.93
CA VAL A 16 -16.27 -22.12 2.54
C VAL A 16 -15.35 -23.33 2.40
N ALA A 17 -14.35 -23.42 3.27
CA ALA A 17 -13.45 -24.57 3.32
C ALA A 17 -14.21 -25.85 3.72
N ALA A 18 -15.12 -25.75 4.68
CA ALA A 18 -15.92 -26.88 5.15
C ALA A 18 -16.83 -27.45 4.05
N LEU A 19 -17.51 -26.60 3.28
CA LEU A 19 -18.32 -26.99 2.13
C LEU A 19 -17.47 -27.66 1.05
N SER A 20 -16.32 -27.08 0.71
CA SER A 20 -15.40 -27.66 -0.28
C SER A 20 -14.99 -29.07 0.11
N ARG A 21 -14.65 -29.29 1.38
CA ARG A 21 -14.28 -30.62 1.92
C ARG A 21 -15.44 -31.60 1.94
N ALA A 22 -16.60 -31.17 2.43
CA ALA A 22 -17.78 -32.01 2.55
C ALA A 22 -18.26 -32.55 1.18
N LEU A 23 -18.00 -31.78 0.11
CA LEU A 23 -18.28 -32.13 -1.28
C LEU A 23 -17.14 -32.89 -1.98
N GLY A 24 -15.95 -32.96 -1.38
CA GLY A 24 -14.75 -33.47 -2.04
C GLY A 24 -14.36 -32.63 -3.27
N ALA A 25 -14.60 -31.31 -3.20
CA ALA A 25 -14.41 -30.38 -4.30
C ALA A 25 -13.13 -29.55 -4.13
N SER A 26 -12.52 -29.15 -5.24
CA SER A 26 -11.50 -28.11 -5.27
C SER A 26 -12.14 -26.73 -5.14
N LEU A 27 -11.61 -25.88 -4.26
CA LEU A 27 -12.11 -24.52 -4.07
C LEU A 27 -11.61 -23.61 -5.20
N ARG A 28 -12.53 -22.90 -5.87
CA ARG A 28 -12.24 -21.85 -6.84
C ARG A 28 -12.83 -20.54 -6.37
N LEU A 29 -11.98 -19.65 -5.87
CA LEU A 29 -12.38 -18.30 -5.53
C LEU A 29 -12.26 -17.40 -6.76
N ARG A 30 -13.23 -16.51 -6.95
CA ARG A 30 -13.14 -15.43 -7.92
C ARG A 30 -13.22 -14.07 -7.24
N THR A 31 -12.65 -13.06 -7.88
CA THR A 31 -12.88 -11.65 -7.54
C THR A 31 -14.28 -11.25 -8.01
N ALA A 32 -14.80 -10.11 -7.55
CA ALA A 32 -16.08 -9.57 -8.05
C ALA A 32 -16.05 -9.26 -9.57
N ARG A 33 -14.85 -9.11 -10.15
CA ARG A 33 -14.65 -8.90 -11.59
C ARG A 33 -14.61 -10.21 -12.40
N GLY A 34 -14.76 -11.36 -11.73
CA GLY A 34 -14.78 -12.67 -12.37
C GLY A 34 -13.42 -13.30 -12.61
N VAL A 35 -12.34 -12.65 -12.15
CA VAL A 35 -10.96 -13.16 -12.23
C VAL A 35 -10.75 -14.26 -11.21
N VAL A 36 -10.13 -15.37 -11.62
CA VAL A 36 -9.84 -16.51 -10.73
C VAL A 36 -8.63 -16.20 -9.86
N VAL A 37 -8.74 -16.49 -8.56
CA VAL A 37 -7.64 -16.38 -7.60
C VAL A 37 -6.71 -17.59 -7.73
N ASP A 38 -5.40 -17.34 -7.66
CA ASP A 38 -4.37 -18.39 -7.63
C ASP A 38 -4.52 -19.23 -6.35
N PRO A 39 -4.88 -20.53 -6.47
CA PRO A 39 -5.12 -21.37 -5.31
C PRO A 39 -3.86 -21.61 -4.48
N HIS A 40 -2.66 -21.45 -5.05
CA HIS A 40 -1.40 -21.60 -4.30
C HIS A 40 -1.13 -20.45 -3.33
N ARG A 41 -1.87 -19.34 -3.46
CA ARG A 41 -1.76 -18.15 -2.60
C ARG A 41 -2.86 -18.09 -1.54
N LEU A 42 -3.67 -19.15 -1.44
CA LEU A 42 -4.65 -19.32 -0.38
C LEU A 42 -4.06 -20.20 0.73
N PRO A 43 -4.15 -19.80 2.01
CA PRO A 43 -3.69 -20.58 3.15
C PRO A 43 -4.69 -21.71 3.47
N LEU A 44 -4.90 -22.60 2.50
CA LEU A 44 -5.60 -23.86 2.68
C LEU A 44 -4.58 -24.89 3.18
N HIS A 45 -4.08 -24.73 4.41
CA HIS A 45 -3.22 -25.75 5.00
C HIS A 45 -4.04 -27.01 5.29
N PRO A 46 -3.56 -28.22 4.92
CA PRO A 46 -4.23 -29.47 5.28
C PRO A 46 -4.35 -29.69 6.79
N GLU A 47 -3.51 -29.04 7.59
CA GLU A 47 -3.35 -29.27 9.04
C GLU A 47 -4.13 -28.30 9.94
N ASP A 48 -4.48 -27.08 9.47
CA ASP A 48 -5.33 -26.12 10.20
C ASP A 48 -6.83 -26.50 10.18
N VAL A 49 -7.11 -27.64 9.56
CA VAL A 49 -8.44 -28.13 9.27
C VAL A 49 -8.77 -29.19 10.31
N ASP A 50 -9.49 -28.78 11.35
CA ASP A 50 -9.96 -29.68 12.40
C ASP A 50 -10.66 -30.90 11.75
N THR A 51 -10.02 -32.07 11.88
CA THR A 51 -10.41 -33.35 11.26
C THR A 51 -11.65 -33.96 11.91
N SER A 52 -12.24 -33.26 12.87
CA SER A 52 -13.34 -33.73 13.71
C SER A 52 -14.72 -33.73 13.04
N THR A 53 -14.87 -33.14 11.86
CA THR A 53 -16.17 -32.99 11.18
C THR A 53 -16.29 -33.84 9.92
N ASP A 54 -16.68 -35.10 10.12
CA ASP A 54 -16.85 -36.14 9.09
C ASP A 54 -18.14 -35.99 8.23
N ILE A 55 -18.73 -34.79 8.16
CA ILE A 55 -19.99 -34.54 7.44
C ILE A 55 -19.72 -34.55 5.94
N LYS A 56 -20.16 -35.60 5.25
CA LYS A 56 -20.12 -35.71 3.79
C LYS A 56 -21.45 -35.27 3.18
N VAL A 57 -21.42 -34.28 2.30
CA VAL A 57 -22.60 -33.80 1.58
C VAL A 57 -22.64 -34.48 0.21
N LYS A 58 -23.59 -35.41 0.02
CA LYS A 58 -23.77 -36.16 -1.23
C LYS A 58 -24.77 -35.45 -2.15
N THR A 59 -24.36 -34.35 -2.75
CA THR A 59 -25.17 -33.62 -3.73
C THR A 59 -24.43 -33.45 -5.05
N LYS A 60 -25.17 -33.44 -6.16
CA LYS A 60 -24.73 -33.08 -7.51
C LYS A 60 -25.04 -31.63 -7.84
N HIS A 61 -25.97 -31.02 -7.12
CA HIS A 61 -26.36 -29.63 -7.33
C HIS A 61 -26.24 -28.89 -6.00
N LEU A 62 -25.38 -27.89 -5.92
CA LEU A 62 -25.40 -26.93 -4.83
C LEU A 62 -25.26 -25.55 -5.44
N LYS A 63 -26.21 -24.66 -5.18
CA LYS A 63 -26.09 -23.26 -5.57
C LYS A 63 -26.85 -22.36 -4.61
N GLY A 64 -26.43 -21.11 -4.50
CA GLY A 64 -27.19 -20.12 -3.76
C GLY A 64 -26.37 -18.91 -3.42
N GLU A 65 -26.96 -18.03 -2.62
CA GLU A 65 -26.28 -16.86 -2.11
C GLU A 65 -26.30 -16.91 -0.60
N VAL A 66 -25.17 -16.56 0.02
CA VAL A 66 -25.03 -16.54 1.47
C VAL A 66 -24.29 -15.27 1.89
N ARG A 67 -24.48 -14.84 3.14
CA ARG A 67 -23.65 -13.77 3.72
C ARG A 67 -22.63 -14.36 4.68
N ILE A 68 -21.36 -14.06 4.41
CA ILE A 68 -20.20 -14.46 5.20
C ILE A 68 -19.74 -13.27 6.04
N LEU A 69 -19.57 -13.48 7.34
CA LEU A 69 -18.99 -12.52 8.27
C LEU A 69 -17.49 -12.84 8.42
N ILE A 70 -16.66 -11.84 8.17
CA ILE A 70 -15.20 -11.88 8.33
C ILE A 70 -14.80 -10.86 9.40
N PRO A 71 -14.22 -11.29 10.53
CA PRO A 71 -13.65 -10.34 11.48
C PRO A 71 -12.37 -9.69 10.91
N VAL A 72 -12.22 -8.38 11.10
CA VAL A 72 -11.14 -7.58 10.50
C VAL A 72 -10.19 -7.06 11.58
N GLY A 73 -8.89 -7.32 11.43
CA GLY A 73 -7.87 -6.91 12.41
C GLY A 73 -7.57 -7.93 13.51
N LEU A 74 -8.01 -9.19 13.36
CA LEU A 74 -7.80 -10.29 14.32
C LEU A 74 -6.69 -11.28 13.91
N TRP A 75 -5.55 -10.79 13.42
CA TRP A 75 -4.49 -11.69 12.97
C TRP A 75 -3.38 -11.83 14.03
N SER A 76 -3.72 -12.45 15.16
CA SER A 76 -2.68 -13.01 16.03
C SER A 76 -2.19 -14.33 15.44
N SER A 77 -0.89 -14.59 15.50
CA SER A 77 -0.27 -15.82 14.98
C SER A 77 -0.66 -17.11 15.76
N SER A 78 -1.50 -17.02 16.78
CA SER A 78 -1.97 -18.17 17.55
C SER A 78 -3.44 -18.49 17.25
N HIS A 79 -3.69 -19.62 16.57
CA HIS A 79 -5.01 -20.14 16.18
C HIS A 79 -5.95 -20.54 17.33
N GLN A 80 -5.59 -20.27 18.59
CA GLN A 80 -6.31 -20.77 19.77
C GLN A 80 -6.56 -19.71 20.86
N GLN A 81 -6.29 -18.43 20.60
CA GLN A 81 -6.57 -17.38 21.59
C GLN A 81 -7.93 -16.74 21.36
N LEU A 82 -8.69 -16.62 22.45
CA LEU A 82 -9.82 -15.70 22.54
C LEU A 82 -9.28 -14.28 22.58
N ILE A 83 -9.78 -13.42 21.71
CA ILE A 83 -9.35 -12.03 21.56
C ILE A 83 -10.52 -11.09 21.83
N SER A 84 -10.19 -9.95 22.46
CA SER A 84 -11.16 -8.90 22.74
C SER A 84 -11.83 -8.42 21.46
N VAL A 85 -13.14 -8.19 21.53
CA VAL A 85 -13.89 -7.61 20.41
C VAL A 85 -13.81 -6.09 20.39
N GLU A 86 -13.35 -5.44 21.45
CA GLU A 86 -13.17 -3.98 21.44
C GLU A 86 -12.18 -3.56 20.34
N GLY A 87 -12.57 -2.60 19.51
CA GLY A 87 -11.79 -2.13 18.36
C GLY A 87 -11.95 -2.97 17.09
N LEU A 88 -12.50 -4.19 17.20
CA LEU A 88 -12.70 -5.11 16.08
C LEU A 88 -13.74 -4.57 15.09
N ALA A 89 -13.40 -4.52 13.81
CA ALA A 89 -14.37 -4.31 12.74
C ALA A 89 -14.86 -5.64 12.17
N PHE A 90 -16.06 -5.65 11.59
CA PHE A 90 -16.59 -6.81 10.89
C PHE A 90 -16.84 -6.48 9.44
N SER A 91 -16.49 -7.39 8.57
CA SER A 91 -16.82 -7.38 7.15
C SER A 91 -17.96 -8.35 6.91
N LEU A 92 -19.03 -7.90 6.26
CA LEU A 92 -20.13 -8.75 5.83
C LEU A 92 -20.12 -8.83 4.30
N VAL A 93 -19.81 -10.01 3.78
CA VAL A 93 -19.66 -10.26 2.34
C VAL A 93 -20.80 -11.15 1.86
N ARG A 94 -21.57 -10.67 0.89
CA ARG A 94 -22.50 -11.51 0.14
C ARG A 94 -21.71 -12.26 -0.92
N VAL A 95 -21.86 -13.58 -0.95
CA VAL A 95 -21.21 -14.45 -1.92
C VAL A 95 -22.21 -15.37 -2.59
N SER A 96 -22.00 -15.62 -3.87
CA SER A 96 -22.63 -16.69 -4.63
C SER A 96 -21.77 -17.95 -4.50
N ILE A 97 -22.38 -19.06 -4.11
CA ILE A 97 -21.75 -20.37 -4.01
C ILE A 97 -22.36 -21.26 -5.09
N MET A 98 -21.52 -21.95 -5.87
CA MET A 98 -21.95 -22.90 -6.90
C MET A 98 -21.03 -24.11 -6.93
N TYR A 99 -21.60 -25.31 -6.90
CA TYR A 99 -20.86 -26.56 -7.06
C TYR A 99 -21.04 -27.10 -8.49
N HIS A 100 -19.92 -27.26 -9.18
CA HIS A 100 -19.82 -27.89 -10.50
C HIS A 100 -19.43 -29.35 -10.30
N HIS A 101 -20.42 -30.24 -10.31
CA HIS A 101 -20.21 -31.66 -10.00
C HIS A 101 -19.26 -32.35 -10.97
N ASP A 102 -19.39 -32.09 -12.27
CA ASP A 102 -18.60 -32.74 -13.31
C ASP A 102 -17.10 -32.40 -13.19
N ASP A 103 -16.80 -31.17 -12.79
CA ASP A 103 -15.42 -30.68 -12.58
C ASP A 103 -14.93 -30.89 -11.14
N THR A 104 -15.80 -31.31 -10.23
CA THR A 104 -15.53 -31.35 -8.77
C THR A 104 -15.02 -30.02 -8.21
N VAL A 105 -15.66 -28.92 -8.61
CA VAL A 105 -15.25 -27.56 -8.20
C VAL A 105 -16.34 -26.86 -7.40
N LEU A 106 -15.97 -26.28 -6.26
CA LEU A 106 -16.79 -25.33 -5.53
C LEU A 106 -16.36 -23.91 -5.89
N GLU A 107 -17.18 -23.21 -6.65
CA GLU A 107 -16.95 -21.83 -7.04
C GLU A 107 -17.61 -20.86 -6.05
N VAL A 108 -16.85 -19.87 -5.58
CA VAL A 108 -17.34 -18.83 -4.66
C VAL A 108 -16.99 -17.45 -5.23
N ILE A 109 -18.01 -16.63 -5.41
CA ILE A 109 -17.90 -15.30 -6.05
C ILE A 109 -18.52 -14.25 -5.13
N PRO A 110 -17.78 -13.23 -4.67
CA PRO A 110 -18.35 -12.13 -3.92
C PRO A 110 -19.20 -11.24 -4.84
N SER A 111 -20.32 -10.74 -4.32
CA SER A 111 -21.18 -9.80 -5.03
C SER A 111 -21.32 -8.45 -4.31
N GLU A 112 -21.13 -8.43 -2.99
CA GLU A 112 -21.23 -7.23 -2.15
C GLU A 112 -20.34 -7.41 -0.92
N ALA A 113 -19.64 -6.36 -0.48
CA ALA A 113 -18.82 -6.40 0.72
C ALA A 113 -19.03 -5.11 1.52
N THR A 114 -19.46 -5.25 2.78
CA THR A 114 -19.80 -4.11 3.65
C THR A 114 -19.00 -4.19 4.94
N GLN A 115 -18.14 -3.19 5.18
CA GLN A 115 -17.39 -3.07 6.42
C GLN A 115 -18.19 -2.29 7.46
N LEU A 116 -18.43 -2.92 8.61
CA LEU A 116 -19.07 -2.33 9.77
C LEU A 116 -18.04 -1.52 10.58
N PRO A 117 -18.46 -0.48 11.31
CA PRO A 117 -17.58 0.24 12.24
C PRO A 117 -16.96 -0.68 13.30
N SER A 118 -15.81 -0.28 13.85
CA SER A 118 -15.18 -0.96 14.98
C SER A 118 -16.12 -1.07 16.18
N CYS A 119 -16.04 -2.20 16.88
CA CYS A 119 -16.85 -2.49 18.05
C CYS A 119 -16.41 -1.59 19.24
N PRO A 120 -17.34 -0.86 19.88
CA PRO A 120 -17.02 0.00 20.99
C PRO A 120 -16.75 -0.79 22.27
N ALA A 121 -16.04 -0.17 23.21
CA ALA A 121 -15.78 -0.73 24.53
C ALA A 121 -17.06 -1.18 25.24
N GLY A 122 -17.02 -2.37 25.84
CA GLY A 122 -18.11 -2.91 26.67
C GLY A 122 -19.32 -3.47 25.89
N VAL A 123 -19.31 -3.47 24.55
CA VAL A 123 -20.36 -4.08 23.72
C VAL A 123 -19.90 -5.46 23.23
N ASP A 124 -20.79 -6.46 23.30
CA ASP A 124 -20.50 -7.79 22.77
C ASP A 124 -20.62 -7.84 21.23
N ALA A 125 -20.00 -8.84 20.61
CA ALA A 125 -19.93 -8.96 19.16
C ALA A 125 -21.29 -9.05 18.49
N TRP A 126 -22.22 -9.82 19.06
CA TRP A 126 -23.56 -10.01 18.50
C TRP A 126 -24.40 -8.75 18.58
N SER A 127 -24.38 -8.05 19.71
CA SER A 127 -25.09 -6.80 19.94
C SER A 127 -24.59 -5.71 18.99
N HIS A 128 -23.26 -5.59 18.83
CA HIS A 128 -22.67 -4.68 17.86
C HIS A 128 -23.07 -5.02 16.43
N PHE A 129 -22.89 -6.28 16.00
CA PHE A 129 -23.29 -6.74 14.68
C PHE A 129 -24.77 -6.48 14.39
N SER A 130 -25.67 -6.89 15.30
CA SER A 130 -27.13 -6.80 15.12
C SER A 130 -27.61 -5.37 14.96
N LYS A 131 -26.91 -4.40 15.57
CA LYS A 131 -27.21 -2.97 15.42
C LYS A 131 -27.06 -2.50 13.96
N TYR A 132 -26.07 -3.00 13.23
CA TYR A 132 -25.77 -2.57 11.85
C TYR A 132 -26.32 -3.51 10.78
N ALA A 133 -26.55 -4.79 11.11
CA ALA A 133 -27.04 -5.80 10.17
C ALA A 133 -28.56 -6.05 10.26
N GLY A 134 -29.27 -5.33 11.12
CA GLY A 134 -30.72 -5.44 11.28
C GLY A 134 -31.47 -5.24 9.94
N GLY A 135 -32.29 -6.22 9.57
CA GLY A 135 -33.09 -6.19 8.33
C GLY A 135 -32.39 -6.73 7.08
N LEU A 136 -31.12 -7.13 7.16
CA LEU A 136 -30.44 -7.84 6.06
C LEU A 136 -30.87 -9.31 6.04
N GLY A 137 -31.29 -9.83 4.88
CA GLY A 137 -31.44 -11.28 4.68
C GLY A 137 -30.07 -11.96 4.64
N TYR A 138 -29.94 -13.24 5.02
CA TYR A 138 -28.63 -13.92 5.00
C TYR A 138 -28.47 -14.92 3.86
N GLY A 139 -29.48 -15.00 2.99
CA GLY A 139 -29.48 -15.81 1.78
C GLY A 139 -30.04 -17.22 1.99
N SER A 140 -29.77 -18.10 1.04
CA SER A 140 -30.25 -19.48 1.02
C SER A 140 -29.40 -20.34 0.09
N LEU A 141 -29.34 -21.65 0.37
CA LEU A 141 -28.72 -22.64 -0.50
C LEU A 141 -29.78 -23.60 -1.05
N GLU A 142 -29.68 -23.92 -2.33
CA GLU A 142 -30.45 -24.94 -3.02
C GLU A 142 -29.58 -26.17 -3.26
N PHE A 143 -30.11 -27.36 -2.98
CA PHE A 143 -29.39 -28.62 -3.15
C PHE A 143 -30.33 -29.80 -3.44
N ASP A 144 -29.77 -30.98 -3.73
CA ASP A 144 -30.59 -32.17 -4.02
C ASP A 144 -31.42 -32.63 -2.82
N PHE A 145 -32.64 -33.11 -3.11
CA PHE A 145 -33.53 -33.68 -2.12
C PHE A 145 -32.88 -34.77 -1.26
N GLY A 146 -33.07 -34.69 0.06
CA GLY A 146 -32.48 -35.61 1.04
C GLY A 146 -31.11 -35.17 1.56
N CYS A 147 -30.59 -34.03 1.12
CA CYS A 147 -29.34 -33.46 1.64
C CYS A 147 -29.56 -32.48 2.81
N PHE A 148 -30.81 -32.09 3.10
CA PHE A 148 -31.14 -31.06 4.08
C PHE A 148 -30.41 -31.20 5.42
N GLY A 149 -30.50 -32.38 6.07
CA GLY A 149 -29.89 -32.59 7.38
C GLY A 149 -28.36 -32.50 7.39
N HIS A 150 -27.71 -32.91 6.30
CA HIS A 150 -26.24 -32.82 6.19
C HIS A 150 -25.80 -31.36 5.97
N VAL A 151 -26.51 -30.63 5.12
CA VAL A 151 -26.19 -29.22 4.85
C VAL A 151 -26.49 -28.36 6.06
N ASP A 152 -27.66 -28.49 6.68
CA ASP A 152 -28.02 -27.72 7.88
C ASP A 152 -27.06 -27.99 9.05
N GLY A 153 -26.72 -29.26 9.29
CA GLY A 153 -25.73 -29.63 10.31
C GLY A 153 -24.33 -29.07 10.03
N LEU A 154 -23.90 -29.02 8.77
CA LEU A 154 -22.65 -28.38 8.38
C LEU A 154 -22.69 -26.87 8.64
N LEU A 155 -23.74 -26.18 8.20
CA LEU A 155 -23.87 -24.74 8.35
C LEU A 155 -24.00 -24.30 9.81
N ASP A 156 -24.70 -25.08 10.66
CA ASP A 156 -24.94 -24.74 12.06
C ASP A 156 -23.63 -24.52 12.84
N MET A 157 -22.58 -25.29 12.52
CA MET A 157 -21.25 -25.15 13.11
C MET A 157 -20.57 -23.81 12.82
N TYR A 158 -20.95 -23.15 11.73
CA TYR A 158 -20.36 -21.89 11.29
C TYR A 158 -21.30 -20.69 11.45
N ARG A 159 -22.46 -20.86 12.09
CA ARG A 159 -23.40 -19.75 12.33
C ARG A 159 -22.83 -18.74 13.32
N PHE A 160 -22.82 -17.46 12.95
CA PHE A 160 -22.58 -16.37 13.87
C PHE A 160 -23.92 -15.88 14.42
N ASN A 161 -24.22 -16.23 15.67
CA ASN A 161 -25.48 -15.92 16.34
C ASN A 161 -25.26 -15.54 17.81
N GLN A 162 -26.32 -15.12 18.50
CA GLN A 162 -26.28 -14.70 19.90
C GLN A 162 -25.68 -15.76 20.85
N LYS A 163 -25.91 -17.06 20.62
CA LYS A 163 -25.37 -18.11 21.51
C LYS A 163 -23.85 -18.21 21.41
N VAL A 164 -23.31 -17.99 20.21
CA VAL A 164 -21.87 -18.14 19.91
C VAL A 164 -21.10 -16.83 20.12
N ALA A 165 -21.77 -15.67 20.01
CA ALA A 165 -21.14 -14.36 19.96
C ALA A 165 -21.65 -13.37 21.03
N SER A 166 -22.24 -13.86 22.12
CA SER A 166 -22.68 -13.04 23.28
C SER A 166 -21.55 -12.66 24.25
N TYR A 167 -20.30 -12.84 23.83
CA TYR A 167 -19.12 -12.59 24.64
C TYR A 167 -18.37 -11.34 24.13
N HIS A 168 -17.65 -10.68 25.04
CA HIS A 168 -16.68 -9.62 24.71
C HIS A 168 -15.38 -10.16 24.10
N GLN A 169 -15.33 -11.47 23.82
CA GLN A 169 -14.21 -12.13 23.16
C GLN A 169 -14.72 -13.10 22.09
N ILE A 170 -13.97 -13.26 21.00
CA ILE A 170 -14.22 -14.30 19.99
C ILE A 170 -12.93 -15.07 19.69
N ALA A 171 -13.05 -16.23 19.06
CA ALA A 171 -11.88 -16.96 18.57
C ALA A 171 -11.12 -16.12 17.54
N SER A 172 -9.79 -16.26 17.51
CA SER A 172 -8.96 -15.77 16.41
C SER A 172 -9.52 -16.20 15.05
N GLY A 173 -9.41 -15.32 14.06
CA GLY A 173 -9.99 -15.53 12.73
C GLY A 173 -9.53 -16.84 12.08
N ASP A 174 -10.34 -17.35 11.15
CA ASP A 174 -10.03 -18.53 10.35
C ASP A 174 -8.79 -18.25 9.46
N SER A 175 -8.02 -19.27 9.09
CA SER A 175 -6.82 -19.10 8.25
C SER A 175 -7.11 -18.35 6.94
N LEU A 176 -8.31 -18.53 6.40
CA LEU A 176 -8.79 -17.88 5.19
C LEU A 176 -9.26 -16.42 5.41
N ASP A 177 -9.53 -15.97 6.63
CA ASP A 177 -10.11 -14.65 6.88
C ASP A 177 -9.27 -13.52 6.28
N LYS A 178 -7.94 -13.59 6.42
CA LYS A 178 -7.03 -12.58 5.86
C LYS A 178 -7.10 -12.55 4.34
N SER A 179 -7.02 -13.71 3.69
CA SER A 179 -7.07 -13.80 2.22
C SER A 179 -8.45 -13.40 1.69
N LEU A 180 -9.53 -13.89 2.30
CA LEU A 180 -10.89 -13.57 1.89
C LEU A 180 -11.23 -12.10 2.11
N TYR A 181 -10.79 -11.51 3.23
CA TYR A 181 -10.93 -10.08 3.45
C TYR A 181 -10.25 -9.30 2.33
N VAL A 182 -9.01 -9.63 1.97
CA VAL A 182 -8.33 -8.95 0.85
C VAL A 182 -9.02 -9.21 -0.49
N ILE A 183 -9.26 -10.47 -0.85
CA ILE A 183 -9.87 -10.85 -2.14
C ILE A 183 -11.26 -10.23 -2.31
N TRP A 184 -12.03 -10.08 -1.24
CA TRP A 184 -13.44 -9.65 -1.33
C TRP A 184 -13.69 -8.18 -0.98
N HIS A 185 -12.83 -7.53 -0.20
CA HIS A 185 -12.92 -6.08 0.03
C HIS A 185 -11.96 -5.25 -0.82
N TRP A 186 -10.72 -5.73 -1.01
CA TRP A 186 -9.65 -4.91 -1.58
C TRP A 186 -9.47 -5.16 -3.08
N VAL A 187 -9.77 -6.37 -3.56
CA VAL A 187 -9.68 -6.73 -4.98
C VAL A 187 -11.01 -6.49 -5.73
N CYS A 188 -12.09 -6.35 -4.98
CA CYS A 188 -13.42 -6.03 -5.50
C CYS A 188 -13.63 -4.51 -5.57
N ALA A 189 -13.83 -3.98 -6.77
CA ALA A 189 -14.39 -2.64 -6.97
C ALA A 189 -15.89 -2.58 -6.61
N SER A 190 -16.30 -3.15 -5.48
CA SER A 190 -17.67 -3.03 -4.97
C SER A 190 -17.70 -1.94 -3.91
N TYR A 191 -17.74 -0.70 -4.41
CA TYR A 191 -18.09 0.49 -3.63
C TYR A 191 -19.54 0.39 -3.16
N SER A 192 -19.71 -0.20 -1.98
CA SER A 192 -20.71 0.30 -1.04
C SER A 192 -19.97 0.53 0.28
N MET A 193 -19.31 1.69 0.38
CA MET A 193 -19.00 2.28 1.69
C MET A 193 -20.33 2.64 2.38
N GLY A 194 -21.13 1.63 2.76
CA GLY A 194 -22.43 1.82 3.39
C GLY A 194 -22.31 2.63 4.68
N PHE A 195 -21.11 2.67 5.26
CA PHE A 195 -20.80 3.37 6.51
C PHE A 195 -19.64 4.38 6.41
N GLY A 196 -19.08 4.64 5.22
CA GLY A 196 -17.98 5.62 5.05
C GLY A 196 -16.67 5.27 5.77
N VAL A 197 -16.44 3.99 6.09
CA VAL A 197 -15.26 3.52 6.85
C VAL A 197 -14.15 3.13 5.89
N ARG A 198 -12.93 3.65 6.11
CA ARG A 198 -11.73 3.24 5.35
C ARG A 198 -11.46 1.74 5.56
N LEU A 199 -11.09 1.05 4.49
CA LEU A 199 -10.65 -0.34 4.58
C LEU A 199 -9.45 -0.45 5.52
N LEU A 200 -9.47 -1.45 6.40
CA LEU A 200 -8.37 -1.69 7.35
C LEU A 200 -7.29 -2.54 6.69
N ILE A 201 -6.02 -2.21 6.92
CA ILE A 201 -4.90 -2.96 6.35
C ILE A 201 -4.96 -4.43 6.84
N PRO A 202 -4.79 -5.44 5.95
CA PRO A 202 -4.97 -6.86 6.25
C PRO A 202 -3.88 -7.48 7.14
N HIS A 203 -2.98 -6.67 7.69
CA HIS A 203 -1.91 -7.10 8.58
C HIS A 203 -1.67 -6.02 9.65
N THR A 204 -1.31 -6.45 10.85
CA THR A 204 -0.86 -5.54 11.91
C THR A 204 0.48 -4.95 11.53
N LEU A 205 0.59 -3.63 11.56
CA LEU A 205 1.86 -2.92 11.34
C LEU A 205 2.72 -3.05 12.60
N ASN A 206 3.73 -3.91 12.56
CA ASN A 206 4.70 -4.04 13.64
C ASN A 206 5.84 -3.03 13.48
N TYR A 207 5.56 -1.77 13.79
CA TYR A 207 6.54 -0.68 13.64
C TYR A 207 7.85 -0.94 14.42
N GLU A 208 7.82 -1.74 15.49
CA GLU A 208 9.02 -2.07 16.27
C GLU A 208 10.09 -2.79 15.43
N LYS A 209 9.67 -3.60 14.46
CA LYS A 209 10.59 -4.30 13.55
C LYS A 209 11.30 -3.35 12.60
N PHE A 210 10.67 -2.24 12.26
CA PHE A 210 11.17 -1.25 11.31
C PHE A 210 11.90 -0.08 11.99
N ILE A 211 12.12 -0.15 13.31
CA ILE A 211 12.96 0.82 14.03
C ILE A 211 14.38 0.82 13.46
N HIS A 212 14.97 2.00 13.37
CA HIS A 212 16.29 2.24 12.78
C HIS A 212 17.35 1.22 13.17
N ASP A 213 17.52 0.99 14.47
CA ASP A 213 18.61 0.15 14.99
C ASP A 213 18.47 -1.29 14.51
N ASN A 214 17.24 -1.79 14.42
CA ASN A 214 16.99 -3.13 13.90
C ASN A 214 17.25 -3.21 12.40
N ILE A 215 16.74 -2.24 11.63
CA ILE A 215 16.97 -2.16 10.19
C ILE A 215 18.46 -2.02 9.86
N LYS A 216 19.18 -1.16 10.59
CA LYS A 216 20.62 -0.99 10.44
C LYS A 216 21.35 -2.30 10.76
N ARG A 217 21.03 -2.95 11.89
CA ARG A 217 21.65 -4.22 12.28
C ARG A 217 21.52 -5.29 11.20
N LEU A 218 20.35 -5.40 10.58
CA LEU A 218 20.06 -6.43 9.58
C LEU A 218 20.57 -6.07 8.18
N PHE A 219 20.42 -4.81 7.76
CA PHE A 219 20.60 -4.39 6.36
C PHE A 219 21.76 -3.42 6.13
N TYR A 220 22.67 -3.19 7.09
CA TYR A 220 23.72 -2.15 6.94
C TYR A 220 24.59 -2.29 5.67
N MET A 221 24.81 -3.50 5.16
CA MET A 221 25.62 -3.73 3.95
C MET A 221 24.90 -3.36 2.65
N TYR A 222 23.58 -3.24 2.69
CA TYR A 222 22.73 -2.93 1.54
C TYR A 222 22.29 -1.47 1.54
N LEU A 223 22.22 -0.86 2.72
CA LEU A 223 21.71 0.49 2.91
C LEU A 223 22.71 1.54 2.45
N ILE A 224 22.24 2.49 1.64
CA ILE A 224 23.04 3.69 1.35
C ILE A 224 23.30 4.49 2.64
N PRO A 225 24.45 5.19 2.73
CA PRO A 225 24.71 6.14 3.80
C PRO A 225 23.58 7.17 3.93
N ARG A 226 23.23 7.54 5.16
CA ARG A 226 22.17 8.51 5.46
C ARG A 226 22.34 9.12 6.83
N GLU A 227 21.97 10.38 6.96
CA GLU A 227 21.91 11.10 8.23
C GLU A 227 20.45 11.20 8.68
N ARG A 228 20.21 11.15 9.99
CA ARG A 228 18.85 11.12 10.56
C ARG A 228 18.67 12.20 11.61
N TYR A 229 17.53 12.88 11.56
CA TYR A 229 17.20 13.97 12.45
C TYR A 229 15.76 13.82 12.93
N ARG A 230 15.58 13.83 14.25
CA ARG A 230 14.25 13.90 14.85
C ARG A 230 13.74 15.35 14.77
N LEU A 231 12.63 15.56 14.08
CA LEU A 231 11.89 16.82 14.04
C LEU A 231 10.87 16.79 15.17
N GLN A 232 10.91 17.77 16.07
CA GLN A 232 10.00 17.87 17.21
C GLN A 232 9.89 19.31 17.69
N GLY A 233 8.77 19.64 18.35
CA GLY A 233 8.51 20.97 18.92
C GLY A 233 8.64 22.09 17.88
N VAL A 234 9.28 23.20 18.26
CA VAL A 234 9.31 24.43 17.45
C VAL A 234 9.86 24.24 16.02
N LEU A 235 10.81 23.32 15.83
CA LEU A 235 11.33 23.02 14.48
C LEU A 235 10.26 22.36 13.60
N LEU A 236 9.49 21.43 14.17
CA LEU A 236 8.41 20.75 13.46
C LEU A 236 7.27 21.73 13.18
N ASP A 237 6.91 22.58 14.15
CA ASP A 237 5.89 23.62 14.00
C ASP A 237 6.27 24.62 12.89
N TYR A 238 7.55 25.01 12.83
CA TYR A 238 8.08 25.85 11.76
C TYR A 238 7.96 25.19 10.38
N LEU A 239 8.34 23.91 10.26
CA LEU A 239 8.31 23.21 8.97
C LEU A 239 6.88 22.94 8.48
N ARG A 240 5.93 22.71 9.39
CA ARG A 240 4.49 22.52 9.08
C ARG A 240 3.72 23.80 8.84
N SER A 241 4.24 24.94 9.30
CA SER A 241 3.52 26.19 9.17
C SER A 241 3.33 26.56 7.70
N ASP A 242 2.07 26.87 7.33
CA ASP A 242 1.67 27.39 6.02
C ASP A 242 2.41 28.69 5.64
N MET A 243 2.95 29.41 6.62
CA MET A 243 3.81 30.56 6.38
C MET A 243 5.12 30.14 5.72
N MET A 244 5.30 30.56 4.46
CA MET A 244 6.53 30.37 3.68
C MET A 244 7.56 31.44 4.02
N VAL A 245 8.27 31.27 5.13
CA VAL A 245 9.35 32.17 5.57
C VAL A 245 10.65 31.39 5.72
N LEU A 246 11.73 31.89 5.12
CA LEU A 246 13.06 31.29 5.22
C LEU A 246 13.83 31.81 6.45
N PRO A 247 14.73 31.01 7.04
CA PRO A 247 15.61 31.46 8.11
C PRO A 247 16.55 32.58 7.65
N PRO A 248 16.89 33.54 8.54
CA PRO A 248 17.75 34.68 8.21
C PRO A 248 19.12 34.32 7.60
N SER A 249 19.66 33.14 7.91
CA SER A 249 20.96 32.72 7.36
C SER A 249 20.91 32.28 5.89
N ILE A 250 19.71 32.03 5.33
CA ILE A 250 19.54 31.46 3.98
C ILE A 250 18.53 32.21 3.11
N ASP A 251 17.79 33.18 3.65
CA ASP A 251 16.79 33.98 2.93
C ASP A 251 17.37 34.91 1.84
N LYS A 252 18.68 35.23 1.90
CA LYS A 252 19.41 36.10 0.96
C LYS A 252 20.27 35.34 -0.07
N THR A 253 20.14 34.02 -0.16
CA THR A 253 20.97 33.20 -1.07
C THR A 253 20.47 33.34 -2.51
N SER A 254 21.17 34.12 -3.35
CA SER A 254 20.86 34.29 -4.78
C SER A 254 21.33 33.08 -5.61
N TYR A 255 20.55 32.65 -6.60
CA TYR A 255 20.98 31.63 -7.55
C TYR A 255 21.98 32.22 -8.58
N ASN A 256 22.83 31.36 -9.17
CA ASN A 256 23.65 31.73 -10.33
C ASN A 256 22.87 31.71 -11.67
N CYS A 257 21.61 31.27 -11.68
CA CYS A 257 20.74 31.18 -12.88
C CYS A 257 19.28 31.48 -12.51
N GLU A 258 18.94 32.72 -12.17
CA GLU A 258 17.55 33.11 -11.96
C GLU A 258 16.98 33.90 -13.15
N ASP A 259 15.73 33.56 -13.49
CA ASP A 259 14.85 34.37 -14.31
C ASP A 259 14.45 35.61 -13.48
N PRO A 260 14.64 36.85 -13.97
CA PRO A 260 14.41 38.08 -13.20
C PRO A 260 12.97 38.24 -12.66
N ASP A 261 12.02 37.47 -13.18
CA ASP A 261 10.59 37.54 -12.87
C ASP A 261 10.12 36.54 -11.79
N SER A 262 11.03 35.82 -11.11
CA SER A 262 10.61 34.87 -10.08
C SER A 262 10.41 35.52 -8.69
N ASP A 263 9.22 35.32 -8.11
CA ASP A 263 8.75 35.89 -6.83
C ASP A 263 9.50 35.39 -5.57
N PHE A 264 10.69 34.80 -5.69
CA PHE A 264 11.40 34.20 -4.57
C PHE A 264 11.92 35.20 -3.52
N SER A 265 11.92 36.50 -3.83
CA SER A 265 12.18 37.59 -2.87
C SER A 265 11.07 37.75 -1.82
N ALA A 266 9.90 37.13 -2.02
CA ALA A 266 8.74 37.20 -1.12
C ALA A 266 8.88 36.37 0.18
N TYR A 267 9.81 35.40 0.23
CA TYR A 267 9.95 34.47 1.38
C TYR A 267 10.95 34.93 2.46
N SER A 268 11.29 36.22 2.45
CA SER A 268 12.26 36.82 3.37
C SER A 268 11.81 36.77 4.82
N SER A 269 12.75 36.56 5.75
CA SER A 269 12.49 36.68 7.19
C SER A 269 12.12 38.11 7.62
N GLU A 270 12.35 39.10 6.76
CA GLU A 270 12.08 40.52 6.99
C GLU A 270 10.75 40.99 6.35
N SER A 271 9.98 40.11 5.69
CA SER A 271 8.69 40.45 5.07
C SER A 271 7.64 40.85 6.11
N ASP A 272 6.64 41.65 5.70
CA ASP A 272 5.60 42.11 6.62
C ASP A 272 4.77 40.94 7.19
N ASP A 273 4.55 39.89 6.40
CA ASP A 273 3.90 38.64 6.83
C ASP A 273 4.75 37.85 7.85
N ALA A 274 6.08 37.94 7.79
CA ALA A 274 7.01 37.28 8.72
C ALA A 274 7.11 37.99 10.08
N LYS A 275 6.72 39.26 10.19
CA LYS A 275 6.81 40.05 11.44
C LYS A 275 5.74 39.66 12.47
N ASP A 276 4.62 39.13 12.01
CA ASP A 276 3.49 38.73 12.85
C ASP A 276 3.61 37.30 13.42
N VAL A 277 4.46 36.45 12.81
CA VAL A 277 4.72 35.08 13.26
C VAL A 277 6.17 34.93 13.72
N LYS A 278 6.40 34.96 15.04
CA LYS A 278 7.74 34.78 15.60
C LYS A 278 8.09 33.29 15.74
N PHE A 279 8.74 32.72 14.74
CA PHE A 279 9.45 31.45 14.91
C PHE A 279 10.66 31.63 15.83
N ASP A 280 10.99 30.59 16.60
CA ASP A 280 12.27 30.56 17.34
C ASP A 280 13.41 30.25 16.38
N TRP A 281 13.96 31.30 15.78
CA TRP A 281 15.08 31.19 14.85
C TRP A 281 16.30 30.51 15.47
N ALA A 282 16.51 30.56 16.79
CA ALA A 282 17.67 29.89 17.40
C ALA A 282 17.57 28.36 17.36
N VAL A 283 16.35 27.80 17.32
CA VAL A 283 16.13 26.36 17.10
C VAL A 283 16.28 26.03 15.62
N VAL A 284 15.67 26.82 14.75
CA VAL A 284 15.71 26.60 13.30
C VAL A 284 17.14 26.72 12.74
N GLU A 285 17.89 27.74 13.14
CA GLU A 285 19.27 27.98 12.70
C GLU A 285 20.23 26.85 13.13
N ARG A 286 20.01 26.22 14.29
CA ARG A 286 20.77 25.03 14.70
C ARG A 286 20.54 23.85 13.76
N PHE A 287 19.32 23.71 13.23
CA PHE A 287 19.03 22.73 12.20
C PHE A 287 19.67 23.10 10.86
N ILE A 288 19.61 24.38 10.46
CA ILE A 288 20.27 24.86 9.22
C ILE A 288 21.78 24.61 9.26
N GLY A 289 22.45 24.84 10.40
CA GLY A 289 23.86 24.51 10.56
C GLY A 289 24.17 23.03 10.28
N LYS A 290 23.37 22.11 10.84
CA LYS A 290 23.51 20.67 10.58
C LYS A 290 23.26 20.33 9.11
N LEU A 291 22.21 20.89 8.52
CA LEU A 291 21.89 20.68 7.10
C LEU A 291 23.03 21.16 6.21
N LYS A 292 23.63 22.31 6.53
CA LYS A 292 24.79 22.87 5.83
C LYS A 292 26.00 21.95 5.93
N ASP A 293 26.29 21.39 7.09
CA ASP A 293 27.39 20.43 7.27
C ASP A 293 27.19 19.18 6.42
N VAL A 294 25.97 18.64 6.36
CA VAL A 294 25.65 17.46 5.53
C VAL A 294 25.75 17.78 4.04
N ILE A 295 25.24 18.93 3.60
CA ILE A 295 25.35 19.36 2.19
C ILE A 295 26.81 19.61 1.81
N ASN A 296 27.61 20.23 2.68
CA ASN A 296 29.05 20.40 2.42
C ASN A 296 29.78 19.05 2.29
N LYS A 297 29.38 18.06 3.12
CA LYS A 297 29.95 16.70 3.08
C LYS A 297 29.60 15.97 1.78
N TYR A 298 28.35 16.04 1.32
CA TYR A 298 27.87 15.24 0.17
C TYR A 298 27.72 16.01 -1.14
N GLN A 299 27.94 17.33 -1.14
CA GLN A 299 27.71 18.30 -2.23
C GLN A 299 26.25 18.49 -2.62
N THR A 300 25.48 17.41 -2.72
CA THR A 300 24.03 17.42 -2.91
C THR A 300 23.38 16.39 -1.99
N VAL A 301 22.12 16.62 -1.65
CA VAL A 301 21.35 15.75 -0.77
C VAL A 301 19.93 15.53 -1.28
N VAL A 302 19.34 14.38 -0.93
CA VAL A 302 17.91 14.10 -1.10
C VAL A 302 17.30 13.91 0.28
N THR A 303 16.13 14.47 0.53
CA THR A 303 15.48 14.42 1.84
C THR A 303 14.17 13.64 1.80
N SER A 304 13.88 12.90 2.87
CA SER A 304 12.56 12.31 3.10
C SER A 304 12.14 12.47 4.56
N VAL A 305 10.83 12.54 4.80
CA VAL A 305 10.25 12.61 6.15
C VAL A 305 9.39 11.37 6.37
N ASN A 306 9.70 10.58 7.41
CA ASN A 306 9.05 9.28 7.68
C ASN A 306 9.02 8.34 6.46
N GLY A 307 10.02 8.43 5.57
CA GLY A 307 10.09 7.65 4.34
C GLY A 307 9.34 8.25 3.14
N VAL A 308 8.64 9.37 3.30
CA VAL A 308 7.98 10.12 2.21
C VAL A 308 8.97 11.11 1.61
N PHE A 309 9.24 10.97 0.31
CA PHE A 309 10.08 11.90 -0.44
C PHE A 309 9.30 13.18 -0.80
N LEU A 310 10.02 14.25 -1.10
CA LEU A 310 9.46 15.59 -1.26
C LEU A 310 9.30 15.97 -2.75
N ASP A 311 9.03 14.98 -3.60
CA ASP A 311 8.97 15.14 -5.06
C ASP A 311 7.72 15.91 -5.54
N GLU A 312 6.68 16.00 -4.72
CA GLU A 312 5.56 16.91 -5.01
C GLU A 312 5.95 18.40 -4.87
N ALA A 313 7.02 18.70 -4.12
CA ALA A 313 7.48 20.05 -3.86
C ALA A 313 8.58 20.50 -4.85
N LEU A 314 8.79 19.76 -5.94
CA LEU A 314 9.81 20.14 -6.92
C LEU A 314 9.53 21.49 -7.58
N TRP A 315 8.27 21.93 -7.63
CA TRP A 315 7.85 23.22 -8.20
C TRP A 315 8.42 24.45 -7.47
N ILE A 316 8.70 24.36 -6.16
CA ILE A 316 9.27 25.47 -5.36
C ILE A 316 10.80 25.48 -5.38
N SER A 317 11.41 24.42 -5.92
CA SER A 317 12.86 24.27 -6.07
C SER A 317 13.24 24.32 -7.55
N ASN A 318 14.52 24.13 -7.87
CA ASN A 318 15.02 24.04 -9.26
C ASN A 318 14.54 22.77 -10.01
N LYS A 319 13.32 22.29 -9.75
CA LYS A 319 12.71 21.10 -10.31
C LYS A 319 13.56 19.84 -10.18
N SER A 320 14.35 19.75 -9.10
CA SER A 320 15.26 18.64 -8.85
C SER A 320 15.05 18.10 -7.45
N ILE A 321 14.99 16.78 -7.33
CA ILE A 321 14.94 16.10 -6.03
C ILE A 321 16.23 16.28 -5.24
N GLU A 322 17.35 16.59 -5.92
CA GLU A 322 18.62 16.92 -5.29
C GLU A 322 18.64 18.39 -4.84
N SER A 323 18.83 18.60 -3.54
CA SER A 323 19.13 19.91 -2.96
C SER A 323 20.63 20.13 -2.88
N SER A 324 21.11 21.22 -3.50
CA SER A 324 22.52 21.63 -3.47
C SER A 324 22.82 22.70 -2.41
N CYS A 325 21.77 23.26 -1.81
CA CYS A 325 21.90 24.25 -0.75
C CYS A 325 20.79 24.08 0.30
N CYS A 326 20.98 24.66 1.48
CA CYS A 326 20.01 24.59 2.58
C CYS A 326 18.65 25.20 2.22
N ARG A 327 18.66 26.22 1.35
CA ARG A 327 17.45 26.89 0.90
C ARG A 327 16.51 25.94 0.16
N ASP A 328 17.04 25.21 -0.83
CA ASP A 328 16.26 24.24 -1.61
C ASP A 328 15.63 23.18 -0.70
N ALA A 329 16.44 22.59 0.17
CA ALA A 329 15.99 21.54 1.09
C ALA A 329 14.91 22.03 2.06
N VAL A 330 15.04 23.25 2.60
CA VAL A 330 14.03 23.83 3.51
C VAL A 330 12.73 24.14 2.77
N LEU A 331 12.80 24.66 1.54
CA LEU A 331 11.60 24.91 0.75
C LEU A 331 10.88 23.62 0.40
N GLN A 332 11.59 22.59 -0.03
CA GLN A 332 11.00 21.28 -0.28
C GLN A 332 10.31 20.72 0.97
N LEU A 333 10.96 20.83 2.14
CA LEU A 333 10.37 20.40 3.42
C LEU A 333 9.10 21.17 3.76
N LYS A 334 9.08 22.49 3.59
CA LYS A 334 7.93 23.34 3.91
C LYS A 334 6.78 23.21 2.91
N SER A 335 7.07 22.99 1.63
CA SER A 335 6.06 22.98 0.57
C SER A 335 5.48 21.61 0.25
N SER A 336 6.06 20.52 0.77
CA SER A 336 5.49 19.18 0.64
C SER A 336 4.39 18.97 1.68
N THR A 337 3.16 18.73 1.21
CA THR A 337 1.96 18.48 2.02
C THR A 337 1.78 17.00 2.36
N ALA A 338 2.34 16.08 1.58
CA ALA A 338 2.24 14.64 1.72
C ALA A 338 2.70 14.13 3.09
N TRP A 339 3.74 14.74 3.67
CA TRP A 339 4.21 14.36 5.00
C TRP A 339 3.51 15.15 6.13
N HIS A 340 2.81 16.25 5.84
CA HIS A 340 2.18 17.09 6.89
C HIS A 340 0.95 16.43 7.52
N HIS A 341 0.18 15.68 6.74
CA HIS A 341 -1.14 15.17 7.14
C HIS A 341 -1.11 14.01 8.15
N ASP A 342 -0.04 13.22 8.19
CA ASP A 342 -0.02 11.93 8.92
C ASP A 342 0.92 11.90 10.13
N ILE A 343 1.45 13.06 10.55
CA ILE A 343 2.48 13.10 11.60
C ILE A 343 1.91 13.69 12.90
N GLY A 344 2.17 12.99 14.01
CA GLY A 344 1.83 13.42 15.37
C GLY A 344 2.74 14.55 15.87
N THR A 345 3.31 14.38 17.07
CA THR A 345 4.17 15.39 17.73
C THR A 345 5.64 15.35 17.30
N ASP A 346 6.03 14.33 16.52
CA ASP A 346 7.40 14.11 16.07
C ASP A 346 7.47 13.45 14.68
N ALA A 347 8.55 13.72 13.95
CA ALA A 347 8.88 13.11 12.66
C ALA A 347 10.35 12.71 12.58
N GLU A 348 10.69 11.75 11.72
CA GLU A 348 12.06 11.43 11.34
C GLU A 348 12.38 12.02 9.96
N LEU A 349 13.28 13.00 9.91
CA LEU A 349 13.90 13.47 8.69
C LEU A 349 15.12 12.60 8.38
N VAL A 350 15.19 12.09 7.17
CA VAL A 350 16.34 11.35 6.64
C VAL A 350 16.95 12.15 5.50
N ILE A 351 18.27 12.31 5.53
CA ILE A 351 19.04 13.02 4.51
C ILE A 351 20.02 12.04 3.87
N TYR A 352 19.85 11.82 2.56
CA TYR A 352 20.66 10.91 1.76
C TYR A 352 21.67 11.70 0.90
N PRO A 353 22.86 11.16 0.62
CA PRO A 353 23.78 11.75 -0.35
C PRO A 353 23.18 11.70 -1.76
N GLY A 354 23.16 12.84 -2.46
CA GLY A 354 22.57 12.93 -3.81
C GLY A 354 23.28 12.09 -4.87
N LEU A 355 24.55 11.72 -4.65
CA LEU A 355 25.32 10.88 -5.59
C LEU A 355 24.63 9.54 -5.91
N TYR A 356 23.87 8.99 -4.97
CA TYR A 356 23.16 7.71 -5.11
C TYR A 356 21.91 7.83 -5.98
N PHE A 357 21.39 9.04 -6.16
CA PHE A 357 20.20 9.30 -6.96
C PHE A 357 20.56 9.80 -8.36
N ARG A 358 21.73 10.43 -8.49
CA ARG A 358 22.24 10.97 -9.75
C ARG A 358 22.57 9.86 -10.75
N ASN A 359 22.03 9.96 -11.96
CA ASN A 359 22.18 8.92 -13.00
C ASN A 359 21.77 7.54 -12.48
N ALA A 360 20.71 7.52 -11.68
CA ALA A 360 20.14 6.30 -11.17
C ALA A 360 18.62 6.38 -11.36
N ILE A 361 18.01 5.22 -11.47
CA ILE A 361 16.56 5.05 -11.50
C ILE A 361 16.10 4.62 -10.10
N GLN A 362 14.95 5.11 -9.66
CA GLN A 362 14.44 4.84 -8.32
C GLN A 362 13.11 4.12 -8.38
N PHE A 363 13.03 3.05 -7.60
CA PHE A 363 11.87 2.18 -7.56
C PHE A 363 11.44 1.91 -6.14
N ARG A 364 10.14 1.74 -5.97
CA ARG A 364 9.53 1.11 -4.82
C ARG A 364 9.12 -0.30 -5.19
N ALA A 365 9.72 -1.27 -4.52
CA ALA A 365 9.45 -2.69 -4.67
C ALA A 365 8.53 -3.19 -3.54
N TYR A 366 7.40 -3.76 -3.92
CA TYR A 366 6.42 -4.35 -3.02
C TYR A 366 6.68 -5.84 -2.85
N MET A 367 6.87 -6.25 -1.60
CA MET A 367 7.09 -7.64 -1.24
C MET A 367 5.96 -8.19 -0.39
N ILE A 368 5.44 -9.35 -0.80
CA ILE A 368 4.43 -10.11 -0.04
C ILE A 368 4.97 -11.53 0.12
N GLU A 369 4.92 -12.06 1.34
CA GLU A 369 5.46 -13.38 1.69
C GLU A 369 6.90 -13.58 1.21
N HIS A 370 7.73 -12.56 1.40
CA HIS A 370 9.13 -12.50 0.96
C HIS A 370 9.35 -12.67 -0.56
N ARG A 371 8.32 -12.44 -1.38
CA ARG A 371 8.41 -12.44 -2.85
C ARG A 371 8.21 -11.04 -3.39
N LEU A 372 9.03 -10.63 -4.35
CA LEU A 372 8.78 -9.42 -5.13
C LEU A 372 7.51 -9.62 -5.96
N ILE A 373 6.55 -8.70 -5.85
CA ILE A 373 5.25 -8.78 -6.53
C ILE A 373 5.05 -7.63 -7.51
N CYS A 374 5.25 -6.40 -7.04
CA CYS A 374 5.10 -5.19 -7.83
C CYS A 374 6.33 -4.30 -7.68
N VAL A 375 6.59 -3.49 -8.71
CA VAL A 375 7.57 -2.42 -8.69
C VAL A 375 6.90 -1.18 -9.27
N GLU A 376 7.00 -0.05 -8.58
CA GLU A 376 6.57 1.23 -9.13
C GLU A 376 7.74 2.22 -9.16
N GLN A 377 7.74 3.10 -10.16
CA GLN A 377 8.61 4.26 -10.18
C GLN A 377 8.36 5.14 -8.96
N LEU A 378 9.44 5.49 -8.26
CA LEU A 378 9.36 6.26 -7.02
C LEU A 378 9.16 7.76 -7.27
N PHE A 379 9.92 8.36 -8.19
CA PHE A 379 9.82 9.79 -8.50
C PHE A 379 9.02 10.03 -9.77
N VAL A 380 7.84 10.63 -9.59
CA VAL A 380 6.80 10.81 -10.61
C VAL A 380 7.07 12.02 -11.53
N ASN A 381 8.24 12.63 -11.45
CA ASN A 381 8.61 13.75 -12.32
C ASN A 381 9.62 13.37 -13.42
N ASP A 382 10.19 12.16 -13.34
CA ASP A 382 11.14 11.66 -14.33
C ASP A 382 10.38 10.87 -15.41
N ASN A 383 10.47 11.29 -16.68
CA ASN A 383 9.88 10.50 -17.75
C ASN A 383 10.81 9.32 -18.08
N PHE A 384 10.41 8.10 -17.73
CA PHE A 384 11.19 6.90 -18.00
C PHE A 384 10.90 6.36 -19.40
N ASP A 385 11.50 6.98 -20.42
CA ASP A 385 11.52 6.44 -21.79
C ASP A 385 12.21 5.04 -21.86
N PHE A 386 12.99 4.67 -20.84
CA PHE A 386 13.81 3.47 -20.78
C PHE A 386 13.04 2.15 -20.56
N LEU A 387 11.85 2.18 -19.94
CA LEU A 387 11.15 0.96 -19.49
C LEU A 387 10.65 0.07 -20.62
N ALA A 388 10.57 0.55 -21.87
CA ALA A 388 10.25 -0.33 -22.99
C ALA A 388 11.39 -1.30 -23.35
N SER A 389 12.66 -0.95 -23.08
CA SER A 389 13.83 -1.73 -23.53
C SER A 389 14.66 -2.36 -22.41
N GLU A 390 14.62 -1.79 -21.20
CA GLU A 390 15.53 -2.15 -20.10
C GLU A 390 14.79 -2.67 -18.85
N ALA A 391 13.45 -2.62 -18.84
CA ALA A 391 12.65 -3.06 -17.69
C ALA A 391 12.84 -4.54 -17.35
N GLU A 392 13.09 -5.40 -18.34
CA GLU A 392 13.41 -6.82 -18.10
C GLU A 392 14.71 -6.99 -17.32
N THR A 393 15.75 -6.22 -17.68
CA THR A 393 17.03 -6.21 -16.97
C THR A 393 16.86 -5.72 -15.53
N VAL A 394 16.10 -4.64 -15.33
CA VAL A 394 15.78 -4.10 -14.00
C VAL A 394 15.04 -5.11 -13.14
N VAL A 395 13.94 -5.69 -13.64
CA VAL A 395 13.14 -6.65 -12.89
C VAL A 395 13.97 -7.89 -12.52
N ARG A 396 14.78 -8.40 -13.46
CA ARG A 396 15.67 -9.54 -13.18
C ARG A 396 16.73 -9.19 -12.13
N GLY A 397 17.32 -8.00 -12.22
CA GLY A 397 18.27 -7.48 -11.24
C GLY A 397 17.64 -7.38 -9.86
N LEU A 398 16.44 -6.80 -9.76
CA LEU A 398 15.70 -6.66 -8.50
C LEU A 398 15.34 -8.01 -7.88
N LYS A 399 14.90 -8.99 -8.68
CA LYS A 399 14.65 -10.36 -8.18
C LYS A 399 15.91 -10.96 -7.57
N SER A 400 17.03 -10.91 -8.31
CA SER A 400 18.32 -11.40 -7.83
C SER A 400 18.75 -10.69 -6.54
N TYR A 401 18.61 -9.36 -6.50
CA TYR A 401 18.95 -8.55 -5.34
C TYR A 401 18.12 -8.90 -4.10
N VAL A 402 16.79 -9.04 -4.26
CA VAL A 402 15.89 -9.48 -3.18
C VAL A 402 16.26 -10.88 -2.70
N ASP A 403 16.60 -11.80 -3.59
CA ASP A 403 17.05 -13.14 -3.21
C ASP A 403 18.34 -13.11 -2.38
N THR A 404 19.27 -12.17 -2.65
CA THR A 404 20.47 -12.01 -1.82
C THR A 404 20.18 -11.51 -0.40
N MET A 405 19.06 -10.81 -0.19
CA MET A 405 18.64 -10.27 1.12
C MET A 405 17.65 -11.21 1.85
N ARG A 406 17.35 -12.39 1.29
CA ARG A 406 16.32 -13.29 1.81
C ARG A 406 16.51 -13.65 3.28
N THR A 407 17.75 -13.91 3.71
CA THR A 407 18.05 -14.22 5.12
C THR A 407 17.70 -13.05 6.05
N GLN A 408 18.09 -11.83 5.69
CA GLN A 408 17.80 -10.62 6.47
C GLN A 408 16.30 -10.33 6.55
N LEU A 409 15.57 -10.58 5.45
CA LEU A 409 14.12 -10.45 5.41
C LEU A 409 13.42 -11.46 6.31
N VAL A 410 13.92 -12.70 6.38
CA VAL A 410 13.41 -13.72 7.31
C VAL A 410 13.73 -13.33 8.76
N ASP A 411 14.95 -12.85 9.03
CA ASP A 411 15.39 -12.42 10.37
C ASP A 411 14.66 -11.16 10.87
N LEU A 412 14.18 -10.32 9.95
CA LEU A 412 13.28 -9.21 10.28
C LEU A 412 11.98 -9.73 10.93
N GLY A 413 11.55 -10.94 10.55
CA GLY A 413 10.35 -11.58 11.06
C GLY A 413 9.06 -11.00 10.49
N GLU A 414 9.14 -10.28 9.36
CA GLU A 414 8.01 -9.65 8.68
C GLU A 414 7.92 -10.16 7.25
N ALA A 415 6.78 -10.78 6.91
CA ALA A 415 6.56 -11.41 5.60
C ALA A 415 6.31 -10.38 4.48
N ASN A 416 5.78 -9.22 4.84
CA ASN A 416 5.28 -8.22 3.90
C ASN A 416 6.00 -6.90 4.13
N VAL A 417 6.75 -6.42 3.14
CA VAL A 417 7.59 -5.21 3.26
C VAL A 417 7.56 -4.39 1.97
N ILE A 418 7.94 -3.12 2.10
CA ILE A 418 8.24 -2.23 0.99
C ILE A 418 9.75 -1.95 1.00
N LEU A 419 10.39 -2.03 -0.16
CA LEU A 419 11.78 -1.67 -0.35
C LEU A 419 11.85 -0.48 -1.32
N ASP A 420 12.41 0.64 -0.88
CA ASP A 420 12.80 1.70 -1.80
C ASP A 420 14.26 1.46 -2.20
N VAL A 421 14.52 1.44 -3.50
CA VAL A 421 15.84 1.11 -4.08
C VAL A 421 16.22 2.12 -5.12
N THR A 422 17.53 2.27 -5.31
CA THR A 422 18.10 2.99 -6.45
C THR A 422 18.97 2.06 -7.26
N ILE A 423 18.95 2.22 -8.58
CA ILE A 423 19.68 1.40 -9.54
C ILE A 423 20.50 2.31 -10.43
N SER A 424 21.82 2.15 -10.46
CA SER A 424 22.66 2.98 -11.31
C SER A 424 22.42 2.70 -12.80
N THR A 425 22.27 3.73 -13.62
CA THR A 425 22.15 3.57 -15.08
C THR A 425 23.48 3.23 -15.76
N LYS A 426 24.61 3.34 -15.04
CA LYS A 426 25.95 3.10 -15.61
C LYS A 426 26.38 1.64 -15.52
N ASN A 427 26.11 0.99 -14.39
CA ASN A 427 26.58 -0.36 -14.09
C ASN A 427 25.49 -1.29 -13.55
N TRP A 428 24.25 -0.80 -13.40
CA TRP A 428 23.11 -1.57 -12.90
C TRP A 428 23.26 -2.08 -11.46
N ASP A 429 24.14 -1.46 -10.67
CA ASP A 429 24.25 -1.74 -9.24
C ASP A 429 22.97 -1.28 -8.54
N ILE A 430 22.43 -2.13 -7.66
CA ILE A 430 21.21 -1.89 -6.90
C ILE A 430 21.59 -1.63 -5.45
N GLU A 431 21.07 -0.54 -4.89
CA GLU A 431 21.31 -0.16 -3.50
C GLU A 431 19.98 0.07 -2.78
N LEU A 432 19.92 -0.31 -1.49
CA LEU A 432 18.73 -0.16 -0.67
C LEU A 432 18.70 1.26 -0.09
N VAL A 433 17.63 2.01 -0.38
CA VAL A 433 17.40 3.34 0.18
C VAL A 433 16.64 3.23 1.49
N ASN A 434 15.54 2.48 1.49
CA ASN A 434 14.68 2.33 2.66
C ASN A 434 13.96 0.98 2.70
N ILE A 435 13.55 0.57 3.90
CA ILE A 435 12.70 -0.60 4.13
C ILE A 435 11.61 -0.25 5.13
N CYS A 436 10.36 -0.46 4.74
CA CYS A 436 9.17 -0.05 5.49
C CYS A 436 8.15 -1.18 5.58
N ALA A 437 7.22 -1.06 6.53
CA ALA A 437 6.08 -1.96 6.61
C ALA A 437 5.13 -1.73 5.41
N LEU A 438 4.53 -2.81 4.89
CA LEU A 438 3.56 -2.70 3.81
C LEU A 438 2.37 -1.83 4.23
N GLY A 439 2.02 -0.80 3.46
CA GLY A 439 0.93 0.13 3.78
C GLY A 439 1.28 1.23 4.79
N SER A 440 2.56 1.38 5.16
CA SER A 440 3.00 2.50 6.03
C SER A 440 3.35 3.78 5.27
N LEU A 441 3.29 3.76 3.94
CA LEU A 441 3.64 4.88 3.07
C LEU A 441 2.43 5.27 2.22
N PRO A 442 2.31 6.55 1.83
CA PRO A 442 1.25 7.00 0.94
C PRO A 442 1.38 6.33 -0.44
N GLU A 443 0.23 6.15 -1.08
CA GLU A 443 0.13 5.59 -2.43
C GLU A 443 0.72 6.57 -3.46
N VAL A 444 1.51 6.05 -4.40
CA VAL A 444 2.17 6.85 -5.45
C VAL A 444 1.54 6.56 -6.80
N LEU A 445 1.88 5.42 -7.42
CA LEU A 445 1.29 4.97 -8.69
C LEU A 445 0.29 3.85 -8.45
N LEU A 446 0.70 2.82 -7.71
CA LEU A 446 -0.12 1.68 -7.34
C LEU A 446 -0.81 1.92 -6.00
N SER A 447 -2.10 1.61 -5.95
CA SER A 447 -2.79 1.46 -4.67
C SER A 447 -2.39 0.14 -4.02
N LEU A 448 -2.53 0.04 -2.70
CA LEU A 448 -2.29 -1.25 -2.02
C LEU A 448 -3.30 -2.32 -2.45
N GLU A 449 -4.48 -1.90 -2.91
CA GLU A 449 -5.49 -2.74 -3.56
C GLU A 449 -4.96 -3.37 -4.86
N ASP A 450 -4.28 -2.59 -5.71
CA ASP A 450 -3.68 -3.09 -6.96
C ASP A 450 -2.58 -4.11 -6.69
N VAL A 451 -1.74 -3.84 -5.69
CA VAL A 451 -0.67 -4.76 -5.26
C VAL A 451 -1.26 -6.10 -4.81
N TYR A 452 -2.32 -6.06 -4.01
CA TYR A 452 -2.99 -7.28 -3.56
C TYR A 452 -3.79 -7.96 -4.67
N HIS A 453 -4.42 -7.22 -5.58
CA HIS A 453 -5.08 -7.77 -6.75
C HIS A 453 -4.08 -8.63 -7.51
N PHE A 454 -2.96 -8.03 -7.92
CA PHE A 454 -1.93 -8.71 -8.67
C PHE A 454 -1.32 -9.87 -7.87
N TYR A 455 -1.15 -9.69 -6.56
CA TYR A 455 -0.74 -10.79 -5.67
C TYR A 455 -1.73 -11.94 -5.65
N TYR A 456 -3.05 -11.78 -5.72
CA TYR A 456 -3.94 -12.94 -5.65
C TYR A 456 -4.28 -13.53 -7.01
N THR A 457 -4.20 -12.74 -8.08
CA THR A 457 -4.69 -13.15 -9.41
C THR A 457 -3.59 -13.37 -10.44
N GLY A 458 -2.44 -12.70 -10.28
CA GLY A 458 -1.38 -12.68 -11.30
C GLY A 458 -1.77 -11.99 -12.61
N VAL A 459 -2.90 -11.28 -12.65
CA VAL A 459 -3.36 -10.54 -13.84
C VAL A 459 -3.53 -9.06 -13.51
N CYS A 460 -3.39 -8.20 -14.52
CA CYS A 460 -3.63 -6.76 -14.39
C CYS A 460 -5.09 -6.37 -14.60
N ASP A 461 -5.99 -7.34 -14.81
CA ASP A 461 -7.37 -7.06 -15.17
C ASP A 461 -8.09 -6.31 -14.04
N GLY A 462 -8.50 -5.08 -14.33
CA GLY A 462 -9.15 -4.22 -13.36
C GLY A 462 -8.23 -3.34 -12.51
N ILE A 463 -6.91 -3.40 -12.71
CA ILE A 463 -5.99 -2.36 -12.26
C ILE A 463 -6.19 -1.18 -13.23
N ASP A 464 -7.15 -0.31 -12.92
CA ASP A 464 -7.46 0.87 -13.73
C ASP A 464 -6.74 2.08 -13.15
N SER A 465 -5.67 2.50 -13.82
CA SER A 465 -4.92 3.69 -13.44
C SER A 465 -5.70 4.99 -13.69
N GLY A 466 -6.86 4.95 -14.36
CA GLY A 466 -7.62 6.13 -14.75
C GLY A 466 -6.81 7.10 -15.64
N GLY A 467 -5.83 6.58 -16.38
CA GLY A 467 -4.88 7.39 -17.16
C GLY A 467 -3.85 8.12 -16.31
N LYS A 468 -3.59 7.69 -15.06
CA LYS A 468 -2.54 8.29 -14.21
C LYS A 468 -1.15 7.72 -14.52
N HIS A 469 -1.05 6.44 -14.88
CA HIS A 469 0.20 5.74 -15.12
C HIS A 469 0.00 4.58 -16.10
N ASP A 470 1.11 4.09 -16.66
CA ASP A 470 1.17 2.86 -17.46
C ASP A 470 1.67 1.69 -16.61
N SER A 471 1.20 0.49 -16.94
CA SER A 471 1.52 -0.74 -16.21
C SER A 471 1.78 -1.89 -17.16
N ILE A 472 2.79 -2.71 -16.86
CA ILE A 472 3.18 -3.89 -17.65
C ILE A 472 3.57 -5.05 -16.73
N VAL A 473 3.35 -6.29 -17.17
CA VAL A 473 3.85 -7.48 -16.46
C VAL A 473 5.13 -7.96 -17.11
N ILE A 474 6.20 -8.07 -16.32
CA ILE A 474 7.50 -8.54 -16.76
C ILE A 474 7.94 -9.65 -15.82
N ASP A 475 8.14 -10.84 -16.37
CA ASP A 475 8.56 -12.02 -15.60
C ASP A 475 7.67 -12.25 -14.34
N GLY A 476 6.35 -12.07 -14.48
CA GLY A 476 5.40 -12.23 -13.39
C GLY A 476 5.41 -11.14 -12.33
N ILE A 477 6.10 -10.01 -12.56
CA ILE A 477 6.11 -8.82 -11.71
C ILE A 477 5.33 -7.71 -12.40
N LEU A 478 4.43 -7.04 -11.66
CA LEU A 478 3.74 -5.85 -12.14
C LEU A 478 4.67 -4.64 -12.02
N VAL A 479 4.94 -3.97 -13.13
CA VAL A 479 5.75 -2.76 -13.19
C VAL A 479 4.86 -1.58 -13.54
N ALA A 480 4.79 -0.58 -12.67
CA ALA A 480 4.02 0.65 -12.85
C ALA A 480 4.94 1.87 -13.00
N PHE A 481 4.65 2.73 -13.97
CA PHE A 481 5.49 3.87 -14.31
C PHE A 481 4.71 4.95 -15.03
N LEU A 482 5.30 6.14 -15.12
CA LEU A 482 4.73 7.19 -15.95
C LEU A 482 5.07 6.95 -17.41
N GLY A 483 4.08 6.54 -18.18
CA GLY A 483 4.21 6.37 -19.61
C GLY A 483 3.33 7.33 -20.42
N SER A 484 3.17 7.02 -21.69
CA SER A 484 2.48 7.84 -22.68
C SER A 484 1.01 8.10 -22.33
N LYS A 485 0.34 7.21 -21.58
CA LYS A 485 -1.06 7.38 -21.17
C LYS A 485 -1.25 8.28 -19.95
N SER A 486 -0.18 8.65 -19.24
CA SER A 486 -0.28 9.57 -18.09
C SER A 486 -0.67 10.98 -18.54
N ASN A 487 -1.46 11.70 -17.72
CA ASN A 487 -1.96 13.03 -18.07
C ASN A 487 -0.79 14.04 -18.29
N PRO A 488 -0.68 14.67 -19.48
CA PRO A 488 0.44 15.57 -19.83
C PRO A 488 0.68 16.74 -18.88
N SER A 489 -0.37 17.24 -18.20
CA SER A 489 -0.23 18.32 -17.22
C SER A 489 0.54 17.93 -15.96
N LYS A 490 0.69 16.63 -15.69
CA LYS A 490 1.55 16.07 -14.64
C LYS A 490 2.91 15.57 -15.14
N LYS A 491 3.10 15.45 -16.46
CA LYS A 491 4.31 14.87 -17.06
C LYS A 491 5.56 15.75 -16.93
N HIS A 492 5.44 17.04 -16.64
CA HIS A 492 6.51 17.98 -16.96
C HIS A 492 6.80 18.99 -15.83
N SER A 493 7.60 18.56 -14.87
CA SER A 493 8.48 19.47 -14.13
C SER A 493 9.94 19.03 -14.30
N TRP A 494 10.44 19.08 -15.53
CA TRP A 494 11.83 18.74 -15.86
C TRP A 494 12.82 19.70 -15.19
N CYS A 495 13.90 19.17 -14.61
CA CYS A 495 15.10 19.95 -14.35
C CYS A 495 15.85 20.18 -15.67
N PRO A 496 16.29 21.40 -15.99
CA PRO A 496 17.13 21.66 -17.18
C PRO A 496 18.43 20.85 -17.25
N LYS A 497 18.91 20.30 -16.11
CA LYS A 497 20.11 19.45 -16.06
C LYS A 497 19.85 18.02 -16.55
N ASP A 498 18.62 17.53 -16.42
CA ASP A 498 18.23 16.17 -16.84
C ASP A 498 17.84 16.13 -18.33
N VAL A 499 17.62 17.30 -18.94
CA VAL A 499 17.31 17.48 -20.37
C VAL A 499 18.54 17.20 -21.27
N GLY A 500 19.75 17.30 -20.73
CA GLY A 500 20.99 17.10 -21.49
C GLY A 500 21.21 15.67 -22.00
N GLU A 501 20.45 14.69 -21.51
CA GLU A 501 20.61 13.26 -21.85
C GLU A 501 19.41 12.66 -22.62
N LEU A 502 18.43 13.48 -23.02
CA LEU A 502 17.25 12.99 -23.73
C LEU A 502 17.56 12.57 -25.17
N LYS A 503 17.30 11.29 -25.47
CA LYS A 503 17.20 10.78 -26.84
C LYS A 503 15.74 10.80 -27.27
N PHE A 504 15.38 11.74 -28.15
CA PHE A 504 14.04 11.78 -28.73
C PHE A 504 13.87 10.63 -29.74
N ASN A 505 12.98 9.70 -29.43
CA ASN A 505 12.73 8.52 -30.27
C ASN A 505 11.77 8.81 -31.42
N THR A 506 10.88 9.81 -31.25
CA THR A 506 9.99 10.26 -32.32
C THR A 506 10.09 11.76 -32.58
N PRO A 507 9.79 12.22 -33.81
CA PRO A 507 9.69 13.64 -34.11
C PRO A 507 8.66 14.38 -33.24
N ASP A 508 7.62 13.68 -32.79
CA ASP A 508 6.55 14.27 -31.97
C ASP A 508 7.03 14.60 -30.55
N ASP A 509 7.89 13.77 -29.95
CA ASP A 509 8.50 14.03 -28.64
C ASP A 509 9.38 15.29 -28.67
N LEU A 510 10.11 15.47 -29.78
CA LEU A 510 10.90 16.67 -30.03
C LEU A 510 10.00 17.89 -30.26
N ILE A 511 8.88 17.74 -30.97
CA ILE A 511 7.93 18.82 -31.24
C ILE A 511 7.24 19.27 -29.95
N ASP A 512 6.83 18.35 -29.08
CA ASP A 512 6.18 18.69 -27.80
C ASP A 512 7.18 19.30 -26.82
N PHE A 513 8.44 18.85 -26.81
CA PHE A 513 9.54 19.52 -26.10
C PHE A 513 9.79 20.94 -26.61
N LEU A 514 9.85 21.13 -27.93
CA LEU A 514 10.03 22.44 -28.54
C LEU A 514 8.84 23.37 -28.30
N ARG A 515 7.61 22.85 -28.29
CA ARG A 515 6.39 23.59 -27.93
C ARG A 515 6.40 24.03 -26.47
N PHE A 516 6.87 23.19 -25.56
CA PHE A 516 7.03 23.54 -24.14
C PHE A 516 8.11 24.61 -23.93
N GLN A 517 9.22 24.56 -24.67
CA GLN A 517 10.26 25.60 -24.64
C GLN A 517 9.82 26.94 -25.26
N THR A 518 8.92 26.89 -26.25
CA THR A 518 8.48 28.06 -27.00
C THR A 518 7.14 28.64 -26.52
N SER A 519 6.41 27.92 -25.67
CA SER A 519 5.31 28.46 -24.88
C SER A 519 5.87 29.41 -23.82
N LYS A 520 6.19 30.63 -24.24
CA LYS A 520 6.20 31.78 -23.34
C LYS A 520 4.79 31.88 -22.73
N GLY A 521 4.73 32.18 -21.43
CA GLY A 521 3.50 32.30 -20.64
C GLY A 521 2.45 33.23 -21.23
#